data_AF-A0A526TB61-F1
#
_entry.id   AF-A0A526TB61-F1
#
_cell.length_a   1.000
_cell.length_b   1.000
_cell.length_c   1.000
_cell.angle_alpha   90.00
_cell.angle_beta   90.00
_cell.angle_gamma   90.00
#
_symmetry.space_group_name_H-M   'P 1'
#
loop_
_entity.id
_entity.type
_entity.pdbx_description
1 polymer ?
#
loop_
_entity_poly.entity_id
_entity_poly.type
_entity_poly.pdbx_seq_one_letter_code
_entity_poly.pdbx_strand_id
1 'polypeptide(L)'
;ALLPAGHALADRPTVSLADLAAYPLITTDQPHSWQHMLDLFRSRGLSPVADMTTSSFELQRSMVANGFGVAVSYTRPHGDRS
;
A
#
# COMPACT_ATOMS: atom_id res chain seq x y z
N ALA A 1 -4.28 1.57 -4.83
CA ALA A 1 -3.46 1.66 -3.60
C ALA A 1 -4.25 2.43 -2.56
N LEU A 2 -3.97 2.25 -1.26
CA LEU A 2 -4.44 3.16 -0.23
C LEU A 2 -3.38 4.25 -0.07
N LEU A 3 -3.83 5.50 -0.13
CA LEU A 3 -2.99 6.69 -0.03
C LEU A 3 -3.59 7.64 1.03
N PRO A 4 -2.77 8.40 1.75
CA PRO A 4 -3.26 9.48 2.60
C PRO A 4 -4.08 10.50 1.79
N ALA A 5 -4.98 11.24 2.46
CA ALA A 5 -5.69 12.34 1.81
C ALA A 5 -4.71 13.41 1.31
N GLY A 6 -4.87 13.87 0.07
CA GLY A 6 -3.98 14.86 -0.55
C GLY A 6 -2.59 14.35 -0.94
N HIS A 7 -2.37 13.02 -0.93
CA HIS A 7 -1.09 12.45 -1.36
C HIS A 7 -0.85 12.73 -2.86
N ALA A 8 0.39 13.06 -3.25
CA ALA A 8 0.72 13.41 -4.65
C ALA A 8 0.37 12.32 -5.69
N LEU A 9 0.36 11.06 -5.28
CA LEU A 9 -0.06 9.93 -6.12
C LEU A 9 -1.58 9.79 -6.26
N ALA A 10 -2.38 10.47 -5.43
CA ALA A 10 -3.84 10.37 -5.43
C ALA A 10 -4.46 11.04 -6.67
N ASP A 11 -3.80 12.03 -7.26
CA ASP A 11 -4.25 12.71 -8.47
C ASP A 11 -3.89 11.93 -9.76
N ARG A 12 -3.22 10.77 -9.63
CA ARG A 12 -2.82 9.96 -10.79
C ARG A 12 -3.87 8.89 -11.08
N PRO A 13 -4.25 8.69 -12.36
CA PRO A 13 -5.23 7.66 -12.73
C PRO A 13 -4.69 6.24 -12.50
N THR A 14 -3.37 6.08 -12.48
CA THR A 14 -2.69 4.83 -12.18
C THR A 14 -1.46 5.11 -11.33
N VAL A 15 -1.13 4.18 -10.44
CA VAL A 15 0.04 4.23 -9.57
C VAL A 15 0.83 2.95 -9.79
N SER A 16 2.11 3.07 -10.13
CA SER A 16 2.99 1.91 -10.34
C SER A 16 3.57 1.40 -9.02
N LEU A 17 4.10 0.17 -9.04
CA LEU A 17 4.84 -0.36 -7.89
C LEU A 17 6.12 0.45 -7.62
N ALA A 18 6.74 1.03 -8.65
CA ALA A 18 7.91 1.89 -8.46
C ALA A 18 7.55 3.20 -7.75
N ASP A 19 6.39 3.79 -8.08
CA ASP A 19 5.89 4.98 -7.36
C ASP A 19 5.64 4.66 -5.88
N LEU A 20 5.06 3.51 -5.58
CA LEU A 20 4.80 3.08 -4.20
C LEU A 20 6.09 2.72 -3.45
N ALA A 21 7.08 2.15 -4.13
CA ALA A 21 8.36 1.78 -3.53
C ALA A 21 9.12 2.98 -2.95
N ALA A 22 8.84 4.20 -3.45
CA ALA A 22 9.43 5.45 -2.96
C ALA A 22 8.89 5.89 -1.58
N TYR A 23 7.88 5.22 -1.04
CA TYR A 23 7.24 5.56 0.23
C TYR A 23 7.22 4.36 1.20
N PRO A 24 7.11 4.60 2.53
CA PRO A 24 6.95 3.51 3.49
C PRO A 24 5.71 2.67 3.16
N LEU A 25 5.91 1.36 3.01
CA LEU A 25 4.86 0.43 2.62
C LEU A 25 4.28 -0.26 3.85
N ILE A 26 2.98 -0.06 4.08
CA ILE A 26 2.25 -0.68 5.17
C ILE A 26 1.57 -1.94 4.64
N THR A 27 1.89 -3.10 5.20
CA THR A 27 1.36 -4.41 4.84
C THR A 27 0.53 -5.00 5.98
N THR A 28 -0.40 -5.91 5.68
CA THR A 28 -1.13 -6.65 6.70
C THR A 28 -0.51 -8.03 6.93
N ASP A 29 -0.47 -8.49 8.17
CA ASP A 29 -0.07 -9.85 8.59
C ASP A 29 -1.15 -10.91 8.24
N GLN A 30 -1.73 -10.81 7.05
CA GLN A 30 -2.60 -11.87 6.55
C GLN A 30 -1.71 -12.96 5.95
N PRO A 31 -1.88 -14.24 6.35
CA PRO A 31 -1.11 -15.36 5.79
C PRO A 31 -1.13 -15.30 4.25
N HIS A 32 0.05 -15.46 3.64
CA HIS A 32 0.31 -15.41 2.19
C HIS A 32 0.21 -14.03 1.51
N SER A 33 -0.52 -13.05 2.05
CA SER A 33 -0.77 -11.79 1.33
C SER A 33 0.42 -10.83 1.31
N TRP A 34 1.14 -10.70 2.42
CA TRP A 34 2.28 -9.77 2.53
C TRP A 34 3.52 -10.27 1.80
N GLN A 35 3.85 -11.56 1.94
CA GLN A 35 4.97 -12.20 1.24
C GLN A 35 4.79 -12.10 -0.27
N HIS A 36 3.59 -12.43 -0.77
CA HIS A 36 3.26 -12.28 -2.18
C HIS A 36 3.42 -10.83 -2.65
N MET A 37 3.02 -9.86 -1.82
CA MET A 37 3.17 -8.45 -2.14
C MET A 37 4.64 -8.07 -2.26
N LEU A 38 5.48 -8.42 -1.30
CA LEU A 38 6.91 -8.14 -1.39
C LEU A 38 7.57 -8.87 -2.57
N ASP A 39 7.15 -10.10 -2.87
CA ASP A 39 7.65 -10.84 -4.03
C ASP A 39 7.27 -10.15 -5.36
N LEU A 40 6.11 -9.47 -5.44
CA LEU A 40 5.74 -8.63 -6.60
C LEU A 40 6.64 -7.40 -6.77
N PHE A 41 7.14 -6.81 -5.68
CA PHE A 41 8.13 -5.73 -5.75
C PHE A 41 9.49 -6.32 -6.16
N ARG A 42 9.94 -7.39 -5.49
CA ARG A 42 11.24 -8.02 -5.72
C ARG A 42 11.38 -8.60 -7.13
N SER A 43 10.34 -9.20 -7.69
CA SER A 43 10.32 -9.70 -9.08
C SER A 43 10.52 -8.59 -10.13
N ARG A 44 10.34 -7.32 -9.75
CA ARG A 44 10.61 -6.14 -10.59
C ARG A 44 11.90 -5.40 -10.19
N GLY A 45 12.72 -5.98 -9.31
CA GLY A 45 13.92 -5.33 -8.78
C GLY A 45 13.62 -4.15 -7.86
N LEU A 46 12.40 -4.06 -7.32
CA LEU A 46 11.97 -2.99 -6.43
C LEU A 46 12.01 -3.47 -4.98
N SER A 47 12.30 -2.53 -4.07
CA SER A 47 12.15 -2.69 -2.64
C SER A 47 11.58 -1.40 -2.06
N PRO A 48 10.54 -1.46 -1.21
CA PRO A 48 10.05 -0.28 -0.52
C PRO A 48 11.16 0.38 0.30
N VAL A 49 11.14 1.71 0.41
CA VAL A 49 12.09 2.45 1.28
C VAL A 49 12.00 2.04 2.75
N ALA A 50 10.83 1.54 3.19
CA ALA A 50 10.61 0.94 4.50
C ALA A 50 9.37 0.03 4.45
N ASP A 51 9.36 -1.02 5.26
CA ASP A 51 8.22 -1.93 5.45
C ASP A 51 7.67 -1.84 6.88
N MET A 52 6.33 -1.78 6.99
CA MET A 52 5.61 -1.80 8.27
C MET A 52 4.49 -2.83 8.20
N THR A 53 4.44 -3.75 9.16
CA THR A 53 3.40 -4.78 9.24
C THR A 53 2.35 -4.44 10.29
N THR A 54 1.08 -4.66 9.99
CA THR A 54 -0.04 -4.50 10.95
C THR A 54 -0.95 -5.72 10.98
N SER A 55 -1.62 -5.95 12.11
CA SER A 55 -2.45 -7.14 12.36
C SER A 55 -3.82 -7.10 11.68
N SER A 56 -4.30 -5.95 11.21
CA SER A 56 -5.62 -5.84 10.59
C SER A 56 -5.69 -4.80 9.47
N PHE A 57 -6.64 -4.98 8.55
CA PHE A 57 -6.91 -4.03 7.47
C PHE A 57 -7.37 -2.66 7.98
N GLU A 58 -8.21 -2.63 9.03
CA GLU A 58 -8.68 -1.36 9.61
C GLU A 58 -7.54 -0.55 10.24
N LEU A 59 -6.57 -1.22 10.87
CA LEU A 59 -5.35 -0.58 11.35
C LEU A 59 -4.48 -0.11 10.20
N GLN A 60 -4.33 -0.89 9.12
CA GLN A 60 -3.62 -0.47 7.90
C GLN A 60 -4.23 0.81 7.34
N ARG A 61 -5.56 0.84 7.17
CA ARG A 61 -6.29 2.01 6.68
C ARG A 61 -6.10 3.22 7.59
N SER A 62 -6.18 3.03 8.91
CA SER A 62 -5.97 4.11 9.89
C SER A 62 -4.55 4.66 9.82
N MET A 63 -3.53 3.81 9.70
CA MET A 63 -2.14 4.22 9.55
C MET A 63 -1.90 5.02 8.27
N VAL A 64 -2.48 4.58 7.14
CA VAL A 64 -2.42 5.34 5.88
C VAL A 64 -3.12 6.68 6.01
N ALA A 65 -4.32 6.72 6.61
CA ALA A 65 -5.08 7.95 6.80
C ALA A 65 -4.33 8.99 7.67
N ASN A 66 -3.50 8.52 8.60
CA ASN A 66 -2.65 9.37 9.45
C ASN A 66 -1.26 9.66 8.84
N GLY A 67 -0.99 9.25 7.60
CA GLY A 67 0.23 9.64 6.88
C GLY A 67 1.48 8.83 7.21
N PHE A 68 1.35 7.67 7.85
CA PHE A 68 2.51 6.82 8.16
C PHE A 68 3.14 6.16 6.92
N GLY A 69 2.40 6.07 5.81
CA GLY A 69 2.86 5.45 4.58
C GLY A 69 1.73 5.18 3.60
N VAL A 70 2.03 4.35 2.60
CA VAL A 70 1.09 3.88 1.58
C VAL A 70 0.84 2.38 1.74
N ALA A 71 -0.27 1.88 1.20
CA ALA A 71 -0.55 0.44 1.22
C ALA A 71 -1.09 -0.06 -0.12
N VAL A 72 -0.88 -1.35 -0.38
CA VAL A 72 -1.57 -2.07 -1.45
C VAL A 72 -2.64 -2.94 -0.81
N SER A 73 -3.88 -2.79 -1.25
CA SER A 73 -4.99 -3.64 -0.85
C SER A 73 -5.45 -4.49 -2.02
N TYR A 74 -5.70 -5.77 -1.76
CA TYR A 74 -6.27 -6.72 -2.71
C TYR A 74 -7.79 -6.59 -2.81
N THR A 75 -8.44 -6.02 -1.79
CA THR A 75 -9.87 -5.77 -1.77
C THR A 75 -10.14 -4.33 -2.21
N ARG A 76 -10.94 -4.17 -3.27
CA ARG A 76 -11.60 -2.90 -3.56
C ARG A 76 -12.85 -2.82 -2.68
N PRO A 77 -12.95 -1.92 -1.69
CA PRO A 77 -14.19 -1.76 -0.96
C PRO A 77 -15.29 -1.32 -1.94
N HIS A 78 -16.47 -1.91 -1.83
CA HIS A 78 -17.65 -1.47 -2.59
C HIS A 78 -17.97 -0.02 -2.19
N GLY A 79 -17.67 0.95 -3.06
CA GLY A 79 -17.99 2.37 -2.82
C GLY A 79 -17.09 3.38 -3.53
N ASP A 80 -15.94 2.96 -4.05
CA ASP A 80 -15.02 3.87 -4.75
C ASP A 80 -15.56 4.19 -6.16
N ARG A 81 -16.23 5.35 -6.30
CA ARG A 81 -16.62 5.91 -7.61
C ARG A 81 -15.50 6.85 -8.05
N SER A 82 -14.78 6.41 -9.06
CA SER A 82 -13.91 7.22 -9.94
C SER A 82 -14.60 8.46 -10.48
#